data_AF-U1FX24-F1
#
_entry.id   AF-U1FX24-F1
#
_cell.length_a   1.000
_cell.length_b   1.000
_cell.length_c   1.000
_cell.angle_alpha   90.00
_cell.angle_beta   90.00
_cell.angle_gamma   90.00
#
_symmetry.space_group_name_H-M   'P 1'
#
loop_
_entity.id
_entity.type
_entity.pdbx_description
1 polymer ?
#
loop_
_entity_poly.entity_id
_entity_poly.type
_entity_poly.pdbx_seq_one_letter_code
_entity_poly.pdbx_strand_id
1 'polypeptide(L)'
;MCGLRRWVREGETGKRMGKRTGRARRGDRASVRGITGYASAMGDSGYVNWGSGWADAEACVAFALEKIRSEDREGRVTIECGKRVERLLFSDPQVEPELDRAPPINQSGAATPEPRPKPVCTGIQLSSGEIRHASLVILATGSWTPTLVDLRGRAIATGQVLAYIPLSEGEYAALSRKPVQLNMSSGMFVMPPRAREGESRRELKIARHGFGYRNPRMVREPALAQRRRRDQRADGRGEEDAMRGPENVEPGAGAGDGDGEKGKDGHEMLEISVPDTTIPIPPEGEEACRKIAREAFGHPDPASNPDSDVKLKELHELAALADRPFSRTRLCWYCDTPSGNFLITAHPHSRNLFLATGGSGHAFKFFPVIGDKIVDAIEGTLEPGLRELWRWRDDAEAADDMFDTTGDGSRGGPRGMRLDVEVGRGR
;
A
#
# COMPACT_ATOMS: atom_id res chain seq x y z
N MET A 1 -8.24 -11.51 -1.04
CA MET A 1 -9.41 -11.88 -0.21
C MET A 1 -8.93 -12.53 1.08
N CYS A 2 -9.35 -11.99 2.22
CA CYS A 2 -8.87 -12.40 3.55
C CYS A 2 -9.78 -13.46 4.15
N GLY A 3 -9.23 -14.60 4.59
CA GLY A 3 -9.90 -15.48 5.54
C GLY A 3 -9.48 -15.15 6.96
N LEU A 4 -10.29 -14.34 7.65
CA LEU A 4 -10.21 -14.14 9.09
C LEU A 4 -11.53 -14.66 9.67
N ARG A 5 -11.45 -15.78 10.40
CA ARG A 5 -12.59 -16.31 11.14
C ARG A 5 -12.93 -15.33 12.27
N ARG A 6 -14.19 -14.93 12.34
CA ARG A 6 -14.74 -14.19 13.48
C ARG A 6 -14.59 -15.06 14.72
N TRP A 7 -13.71 -14.68 15.64
CA TRP A 7 -13.72 -15.18 17.01
C TRP A 7 -14.89 -14.50 17.73
N VAL A 8 -16.01 -15.20 17.86
CA VAL A 8 -17.06 -14.86 18.83
C VAL A 8 -16.86 -15.83 19.99
N ARG A 9 -16.75 -15.29 21.21
CA ARG A 9 -16.72 -16.05 22.46
C ARG A 9 -17.84 -17.10 22.45
N GLU A 10 -17.51 -18.33 22.79
CA GLU A 10 -18.48 -19.40 23.02
C GLU A 10 -19.43 -19.01 24.16
N GLY A 11 -20.72 -19.02 23.84
CA GLY A 11 -21.80 -18.67 24.73
C GLY A 11 -23.13 -19.01 24.05
N GLU A 12 -23.49 -20.29 24.17
CA GLU A 12 -24.85 -20.84 24.16
C GLU A 12 -25.70 -20.88 22.87
N THR A 13 -26.22 -22.10 22.66
CA THR A 13 -27.33 -22.55 21.79
C THR A 13 -27.05 -22.79 20.31
N GLY A 14 -26.82 -24.06 20.00
CA GLY A 14 -26.62 -24.60 18.68
C GLY A 14 -27.80 -24.41 17.73
N LYS A 15 -27.50 -23.82 16.57
CA LYS A 15 -28.02 -24.25 15.27
C LYS A 15 -26.84 -24.29 14.30
N ARG A 16 -26.36 -25.49 13.97
CA ARG A 16 -25.37 -25.69 12.89
C ARG A 16 -26.02 -25.25 11.56
N MET A 17 -25.76 -24.03 11.11
CA MET A 17 -25.92 -23.70 9.70
C MET A 17 -24.91 -24.54 8.89
N GLY A 18 -25.41 -25.28 7.91
CA GLY A 18 -24.59 -26.16 7.07
C GLY A 18 -23.38 -25.43 6.46
N LYS A 19 -22.20 -26.04 6.59
CA LYS A 19 -20.94 -25.54 6.06
C LYS A 19 -21.01 -25.46 4.53
N ARG A 20 -21.23 -24.29 3.95
CA ARG A 20 -20.94 -24.02 2.52
C ARG A 20 -19.45 -23.72 2.36
N THR A 21 -18.60 -24.74 2.44
CA THR A 21 -17.17 -24.63 2.12
C THR A 21 -16.98 -24.98 0.66
N GLY A 22 -16.80 -23.99 -0.21
CA GLY A 22 -16.49 -24.23 -1.63
C GLY A 22 -16.37 -22.94 -2.45
N ARG A 23 -15.46 -22.93 -3.43
CA ARG A 23 -15.43 -21.93 -4.51
C ARG A 23 -16.44 -22.40 -5.58
N ALA A 24 -17.43 -21.58 -5.89
CA ALA A 24 -18.35 -21.83 -7.00
C ALA A 24 -18.09 -20.82 -8.11
N ARG A 25 -17.77 -21.27 -9.33
CA ARG A 25 -17.84 -20.46 -10.54
C ARG A 25 -19.27 -20.53 -11.08
N ARG A 26 -19.89 -19.38 -11.34
CA ARG A 26 -21.26 -19.29 -11.89
C ARG A 26 -21.23 -18.37 -13.10
N GLY A 27 -21.94 -18.76 -14.15
CA GLY A 27 -21.83 -18.19 -15.49
C GLY A 27 -22.92 -17.20 -15.89
N ASP A 28 -23.72 -16.68 -14.95
CA ASP A 28 -24.72 -15.67 -15.28
C ASP A 28 -24.96 -14.65 -14.15
N ARG A 29 -25.45 -13.48 -14.56
CA ARG A 29 -25.71 -12.30 -13.72
C ARG A 29 -26.79 -12.54 -12.66
N ALA A 30 -27.80 -13.36 -12.96
CA ALA A 30 -28.87 -13.71 -12.03
C ALA A 30 -28.35 -14.54 -10.84
N SER A 31 -27.44 -15.47 -11.12
CA SER A 31 -26.75 -16.28 -10.11
C SER A 31 -25.88 -15.42 -9.20
N VAL A 32 -25.15 -14.45 -9.76
CA VAL A 32 -24.36 -13.49 -8.97
C VAL A 32 -25.28 -12.71 -8.03
N ARG A 33 -26.38 -12.15 -8.55
CA ARG A 33 -27.39 -11.43 -7.74
C ARG A 33 -27.97 -12.31 -6.62
N GLY A 34 -28.36 -13.54 -6.92
CA GLY A 34 -28.93 -14.47 -5.94
C GLY A 34 -27.95 -14.84 -4.81
N ILE A 35 -26.64 -14.86 -5.08
CA ILE A 35 -25.61 -15.17 -4.08
C ILE A 35 -25.23 -13.94 -3.25
N THR A 36 -25.08 -12.78 -3.89
CA THR A 36 -24.65 -11.55 -3.19
C THR A 36 -25.81 -10.90 -2.43
N GLY A 37 -27.05 -11.09 -2.89
CA GLY A 37 -28.24 -10.45 -2.32
C GLY A 37 -28.27 -8.93 -2.52
N TYR A 38 -27.45 -8.40 -3.43
CA TYR A 38 -27.52 -6.98 -3.85
C TYR A 38 -28.57 -6.81 -4.93
N ALA A 39 -29.00 -5.56 -5.14
CA ALA A 39 -30.04 -5.25 -6.11
C ALA A 39 -29.60 -5.51 -7.55
N SER A 40 -28.36 -5.13 -7.84
CA SER A 40 -27.70 -5.42 -9.09
C SER A 40 -26.41 -6.19 -8.83
N ALA A 41 -26.00 -6.98 -9.83
CA ALA A 41 -24.72 -7.65 -9.85
C ALA A 41 -23.71 -6.74 -10.55
N MET A 42 -22.56 -6.47 -9.91
CA MET A 42 -21.45 -5.70 -10.51
C MET A 42 -20.69 -6.48 -11.59
N GLY A 43 -21.24 -7.57 -12.12
CA GLY A 43 -20.60 -8.39 -13.16
C GLY A 43 -21.46 -9.57 -13.59
N ASP A 44 -21.13 -10.16 -14.74
CA ASP A 44 -21.92 -11.23 -15.36
C ASP A 44 -21.47 -12.65 -14.96
N SER A 45 -20.31 -12.75 -14.30
CA SER A 45 -19.81 -13.99 -13.71
C SER A 45 -18.90 -13.70 -12.52
N GLY A 46 -18.61 -14.71 -11.71
CA GLY A 46 -17.70 -14.55 -10.59
C GLY A 46 -17.48 -15.83 -9.79
N TYR A 47 -16.75 -15.69 -8.69
CA TYR A 47 -16.63 -16.73 -7.67
C TYR A 47 -16.84 -16.15 -6.27
N VAL A 48 -17.32 -17.01 -5.37
CA VAL A 48 -17.47 -16.68 -3.94
C VAL A 48 -16.46 -17.45 -3.11
N ASN A 49 -15.88 -16.78 -2.12
CA ASN A 49 -15.04 -17.38 -1.09
C ASN A 49 -15.71 -17.21 0.29
N TRP A 50 -16.46 -18.21 0.73
CA TRP A 50 -17.16 -18.21 2.02
C TRP A 50 -16.23 -18.21 3.24
N GLY A 51 -14.96 -18.60 3.05
CA GLY A 51 -13.95 -18.49 4.08
C GLY A 51 -13.45 -17.06 4.27
N SER A 52 -13.86 -16.12 3.40
CA SER A 52 -13.39 -14.74 3.41
C SER A 52 -14.39 -13.74 3.99
N GLY A 53 -13.88 -12.56 4.33
CA GLY A 53 -14.70 -11.47 4.85
C GLY A 53 -13.94 -10.15 4.88
N TRP A 54 -14.34 -9.31 5.83
CA TRP A 54 -13.74 -8.01 6.10
C TRP A 54 -13.38 -7.90 7.59
N ALA A 55 -12.51 -6.95 7.92
CA ALA A 55 -12.15 -6.59 9.28
C ALA A 55 -12.30 -5.08 9.45
N ASP A 56 -12.70 -4.64 10.64
CA ASP A 56 -12.60 -3.22 11.00
C ASP A 56 -11.12 -2.89 11.24
N ALA A 57 -10.50 -2.30 10.22
CA ALA A 57 -9.09 -2.04 10.25
C ALA A 57 -8.67 -1.07 11.35
N GLU A 58 -9.47 -0.04 11.59
CA GLU A 58 -9.18 0.97 12.59
C GLU A 58 -9.37 0.41 14.00
N ALA A 59 -10.43 -0.37 14.25
CA ALA A 59 -10.62 -1.02 15.55
C ALA A 59 -9.53 -2.06 15.85
N CYS A 60 -9.05 -2.79 14.84
CA CYS A 60 -7.92 -3.71 15.03
C CYS A 60 -6.65 -2.97 15.46
N VAL A 61 -6.34 -1.82 14.86
CA VAL A 61 -5.17 -1.01 15.24
C VAL A 61 -5.35 -0.39 16.62
N ALA A 62 -6.53 0.15 16.92
CA ALA A 62 -6.85 0.70 18.23
C ALA A 62 -6.72 -0.36 19.34
N PHE A 63 -7.24 -1.56 19.08
CA PHE A 63 -7.12 -2.70 20.00
C PHE A 63 -5.65 -3.10 20.21
N ALA A 64 -4.84 -3.16 19.16
CA ALA A 64 -3.40 -3.46 19.30
C ALA A 64 -2.68 -2.39 20.14
N LEU A 65 -3.00 -1.12 19.94
CA LEU A 65 -2.45 -0.01 20.73
C LEU A 65 -2.86 -0.11 22.22
N GLU A 66 -4.12 -0.41 22.49
CA GLU A 66 -4.63 -0.63 23.85
C GLU A 66 -3.96 -1.83 24.52
N LYS A 67 -3.79 -2.93 23.78
CA LYS A 67 -3.10 -4.13 24.24
C LYS A 67 -1.65 -3.82 24.62
N ILE A 68 -0.91 -3.10 23.77
CA ILE A 68 0.47 -2.66 24.10
C ILE A 68 0.46 -1.86 25.41
N ARG A 69 -0.43 -0.86 25.53
CA ARG A 69 -0.50 0.00 26.73
C ARG A 69 -0.90 -0.73 28.00
N SER A 70 -1.76 -1.74 27.91
CA SER A 70 -2.26 -2.49 29.07
C SER A 70 -1.37 -3.66 29.48
N GLU A 71 -0.64 -4.26 28.54
CA GLU A 71 0.22 -5.42 28.81
C GLU A 71 1.69 -5.06 29.04
N ASP A 72 2.15 -3.87 28.64
CA ASP A 72 3.54 -3.43 28.84
C ASP A 72 3.81 -2.94 30.27
N ARG A 73 3.80 -3.87 31.22
CA ARG A 73 4.04 -3.61 32.65
C ARG A 73 5.45 -3.10 32.96
N GLU A 74 6.39 -3.33 32.06
CA GLU A 74 7.82 -3.01 32.22
C GLU A 74 8.22 -1.72 31.50
N GLY A 75 7.30 -1.06 30.79
CA GLY A 75 7.59 0.17 30.04
C GLY A 75 8.57 -0.03 28.90
N ARG A 76 8.54 -1.19 28.23
CA ARG A 76 9.43 -1.54 27.12
C ARG A 76 9.10 -0.77 25.83
N VAL A 77 7.87 -0.27 25.69
CA VAL A 77 7.39 0.39 24.48
C VAL A 77 6.96 1.82 24.78
N THR A 78 7.68 2.79 24.20
CA THR A 78 7.27 4.19 24.20
C THR A 78 6.61 4.54 22.86
N ILE A 79 5.43 5.17 22.90
CA ILE A 79 4.67 5.56 21.71
C ILE A 79 4.55 7.08 21.67
N GLU A 80 5.17 7.70 20.67
CA GLU A 80 5.09 9.14 20.41
C GLU A 80 4.20 9.42 19.20
N CYS A 81 3.00 9.97 19.42
CA CYS A 81 2.08 10.36 18.36
C CYS A 81 2.25 11.85 17.99
N GLY A 82 1.80 12.23 16.79
CA GLY A 82 1.86 13.63 16.33
C GLY A 82 3.26 14.14 15.98
N LYS A 83 4.26 13.24 15.92
CA LYS A 83 5.62 13.55 15.50
C LYS A 83 5.79 13.20 14.01
N ARG A 84 6.47 14.06 13.25
CA ARG A 84 6.88 13.79 11.87
C ARG A 84 8.38 13.62 11.81
N VAL A 85 8.82 12.49 11.27
CA VAL A 85 10.23 12.21 10.96
C VAL A 85 10.63 13.01 9.72
N GLU A 86 11.71 13.77 9.83
CA GLU A 86 12.27 14.57 8.74
C GLU A 86 13.30 13.77 7.95
N ARG A 87 14.24 13.12 8.65
CA ARG A 87 15.30 12.33 8.01
C ARG A 87 15.91 11.28 8.94
N LEU A 88 16.61 10.33 8.34
CA LEU A 88 17.47 9.37 9.02
C LEU A 88 18.85 9.98 9.31
N LEU A 89 19.48 9.52 10.39
CA LEU A 89 20.82 9.92 10.80
C LEU A 89 21.81 8.77 10.58
N PHE A 90 23.01 9.09 10.13
CA PHE A 90 24.05 8.12 9.82
C PHE A 90 25.41 8.59 10.35
N SER A 91 26.18 7.67 10.89
CA SER A 91 27.61 7.85 11.16
C SER A 91 28.43 7.00 10.20
N ASP A 92 29.62 7.48 9.86
CA ASP A 92 30.60 6.64 9.19
C ASP A 92 31.07 5.54 10.16
N PRO A 93 31.34 4.32 9.66
CA PRO A 93 31.91 3.27 10.49
C PRO A 93 33.24 3.78 11.07
N GLN A 94 33.45 3.57 12.37
CA GLN A 94 34.78 3.81 12.92
C GLN A 94 35.74 2.85 12.24
N VAL A 95 36.67 3.40 11.47
CA VAL A 95 37.82 2.65 10.97
C VAL A 95 38.71 2.45 12.18
N GLU A 96 38.63 1.28 12.82
CA GLU A 96 39.79 0.80 13.56
C GLU A 96 40.93 0.75 12.54
N PRO A 97 42.07 1.43 12.77
CA PRO A 97 43.17 1.38 11.83
C PRO A 97 43.66 -0.07 11.76
N GLU A 98 43.29 -0.80 10.72
CA GLU A 98 43.91 -2.08 10.37
C GLU A 98 45.36 -1.77 9.97
N LEU A 99 46.27 -1.80 10.94
CA LEU A 99 47.69 -1.97 10.65
C LEU A 99 47.87 -3.38 10.03
N ASP A 100 48.48 -3.42 8.84
CA ASP A 100 49.09 -4.61 8.22
C ASP A 100 48.19 -5.72 7.61
N ARG A 101 47.17 -5.37 6.82
CA ARG A 101 46.65 -6.32 5.80
C ARG A 101 46.85 -5.79 4.38
N ALA A 102 47.68 -6.50 3.61
CA ALA A 102 47.76 -6.30 2.17
C ALA A 102 46.40 -6.64 1.52
N PRO A 103 45.91 -5.83 0.56
CA PRO A 103 44.61 -6.07 -0.07
C PRO A 103 44.60 -7.44 -0.76
N PRO A 104 43.46 -8.16 -0.79
CA PRO A 104 43.35 -9.43 -1.49
C PRO A 104 43.57 -9.23 -2.99
N ILE A 105 44.65 -9.81 -3.51
CA ILE A 105 45.00 -9.82 -4.94
C ILE A 105 44.23 -10.95 -5.62
N ASN A 106 43.44 -10.65 -6.64
CA ASN A 106 42.78 -11.69 -7.44
C ASN A 106 43.79 -12.39 -8.40
N GLN A 107 43.41 -13.52 -8.98
CA GLN A 107 44.27 -14.29 -9.90
C GLN A 107 44.62 -13.53 -11.20
N SER A 108 44.06 -12.34 -11.45
CA SER A 108 44.35 -11.49 -12.60
C SER A 108 45.24 -10.27 -12.27
N GLY A 109 45.78 -10.17 -11.04
CA GLY A 109 46.64 -9.06 -10.62
C GLY A 109 45.92 -7.71 -10.47
N ALA A 110 44.59 -7.68 -10.55
CA ALA A 110 43.79 -6.49 -10.34
C ALA A 110 43.33 -6.44 -8.88
N ALA A 111 43.53 -5.32 -8.20
CA ALA A 111 42.95 -5.11 -6.87
C ALA A 111 41.43 -5.14 -6.99
N THR A 112 40.78 -6.15 -6.40
CA THR A 112 39.35 -6.05 -6.11
C THR A 112 39.18 -4.95 -5.06
N PRO A 113 38.49 -3.84 -5.35
CA PRO A 113 38.26 -2.82 -4.33
C PRO A 113 37.48 -3.46 -3.19
N GLU A 114 38.07 -3.47 -1.99
CA GLU A 114 37.38 -3.97 -0.82
C GLU A 114 36.07 -3.18 -0.64
N PRO A 115 34.95 -3.86 -0.32
CA PRO A 115 33.68 -3.18 -0.14
C PRO A 115 33.83 -2.19 1.01
N ARG A 116 33.69 -0.89 0.71
CA ARG A 116 33.72 0.17 1.71
C ARG A 116 32.77 -0.18 2.88
N PRO A 117 33.21 0.02 4.13
CA PRO A 117 32.39 -0.33 5.28
C PRO A 117 31.09 0.51 5.28
N LYS A 118 29.97 -0.14 5.54
CA LYS A 118 28.63 0.48 5.43
C LYS A 118 28.41 1.51 6.55
N PRO A 119 27.82 2.69 6.26
CA PRO A 119 27.41 3.64 7.29
C PRO A 119 26.40 3.01 8.25
N VAL A 120 26.44 3.44 9.51
CA VAL A 120 25.56 2.95 10.57
C VAL A 120 24.40 3.93 10.72
N CYS A 121 23.16 3.47 10.61
CA CYS A 121 22.00 4.27 10.99
C CYS A 121 21.98 4.41 12.51
N THR A 122 22.01 5.66 12.98
CA THR A 122 22.11 5.98 14.42
C THR A 122 20.81 6.52 15.01
N GLY A 123 19.78 6.68 14.18
CA GLY A 123 18.49 7.21 14.62
C GLY A 123 17.79 8.07 13.57
N ILE A 124 16.95 8.98 14.07
CA ILE A 124 16.11 9.88 13.28
C ILE A 124 16.19 11.31 13.79
N GLN A 125 15.93 12.26 12.91
CA GLN A 125 15.60 13.64 13.25
C GLN A 125 14.14 13.91 12.94
N LEU A 126 13.43 14.52 13.89
CA LEU A 126 12.07 14.98 13.73
C LEU A 126 12.03 16.35 13.06
N SER A 127 10.90 16.70 12.45
CA SER A 127 10.64 18.02 11.85
C SER A 127 10.74 19.18 12.86
N SER A 128 10.60 18.91 14.16
CA SER A 128 10.87 19.87 15.24
C SER A 128 12.36 20.15 15.45
N GLY A 129 13.25 19.43 14.77
CA GLY A 129 14.70 19.45 14.96
C GLY A 129 15.20 18.45 16.01
N GLU A 130 14.31 17.92 16.84
CA GLU A 130 14.58 16.95 17.90
C GLU A 130 15.17 15.64 17.35
N ILE A 131 16.14 15.07 18.05
CA ILE A 131 16.84 13.85 17.63
C ILE A 131 16.44 12.68 18.53
N ARG A 132 16.28 11.50 17.93
CA ARG A 132 16.11 10.22 18.62
C ARG A 132 17.19 9.26 18.14
N HIS A 133 17.96 8.73 19.08
CA HIS A 133 18.97 7.72 18.79
C HIS A 133 18.42 6.32 19.01
N ALA A 134 18.87 5.37 18.19
CA ALA A 134 18.51 3.97 18.33
C ALA A 134 19.62 3.07 17.78
N SER A 135 19.77 1.88 18.39
CA SER A 135 20.68 0.85 17.90
C SER A 135 20.17 0.15 16.64
N LEU A 136 18.86 0.22 16.37
CA LEU A 136 18.20 -0.28 15.16
C LEU A 136 17.03 0.66 14.82
N VAL A 137 16.94 1.08 13.57
CA VAL A 137 15.80 1.84 13.05
C VAL A 137 15.01 0.95 12.09
N ILE A 138 13.72 0.75 12.39
CA ILE A 138 12.79 -0.02 11.55
C ILE A 138 11.82 0.95 10.86
N LEU A 139 11.86 1.00 9.53
CA LEU A 139 10.94 1.80 8.73
C LEU A 139 9.69 0.99 8.38
N ALA A 140 8.68 1.07 9.24
CA ALA A 140 7.32 0.59 8.98
C ALA A 140 6.39 1.73 8.53
N THR A 141 6.90 2.64 7.70
CA THR A 141 6.27 3.92 7.35
C THR A 141 5.38 3.87 6.11
N GLY A 142 5.03 2.67 5.62
CA GLY A 142 4.14 2.47 4.47
C GLY A 142 4.52 3.35 3.26
N SER A 143 3.56 4.08 2.72
CA SER A 143 3.72 4.94 1.53
C SER A 143 4.65 6.13 1.73
N TRP A 144 5.03 6.47 2.96
CA TRP A 144 6.01 7.51 3.24
C TRP A 144 7.45 6.99 3.23
N THR A 145 7.66 5.68 3.17
CA THR A 145 9.03 5.10 3.18
C THR A 145 9.93 5.66 2.05
N PRO A 146 9.45 5.85 0.80
CA PRO A 146 10.24 6.46 -0.26
C PRO A 146 10.73 7.89 0.03
N THR A 147 10.14 8.61 0.99
CA THR A 147 10.61 9.95 1.38
C THR A 147 11.80 9.90 2.34
N LEU A 148 12.11 8.73 2.92
CA LEU A 148 13.20 8.54 3.88
C LEU A 148 14.35 7.69 3.30
N VAL A 149 14.06 6.87 2.31
CA VAL A 149 15.01 5.97 1.62
C VAL A 149 14.71 5.99 0.12
N ASP A 150 15.75 6.01 -0.72
CA ASP A 150 15.56 5.92 -2.17
C ASP A 150 15.10 4.51 -2.54
N LEU A 151 13.83 4.40 -2.93
CA LEU A 151 13.18 3.16 -3.34
C LEU A 151 12.77 3.19 -4.81
N ARG A 152 13.36 4.08 -5.64
CA ARG A 152 13.09 4.08 -7.08
C ARG A 152 13.37 2.70 -7.69
N GLY A 153 12.48 2.26 -8.55
CA GLY A 153 12.46 0.90 -9.13
C GLY A 153 12.04 -0.23 -8.17
N ARG A 154 11.87 0.05 -6.87
CA ARG A 154 11.61 -0.98 -5.84
C ARG A 154 10.25 -0.84 -5.18
N ALA A 155 9.86 0.38 -4.86
CA ALA A 155 8.56 0.67 -4.29
C ALA A 155 8.10 2.10 -4.60
N ILE A 156 6.80 2.28 -4.82
CA ILE A 156 6.20 3.59 -5.14
C ILE A 156 4.93 3.84 -4.33
N ALA A 157 4.70 5.10 -3.96
CA ALA A 157 3.45 5.50 -3.32
C ALA A 157 2.34 5.69 -4.35
N THR A 158 1.17 5.06 -4.15
CA THR A 158 -0.01 5.25 -5.01
C THR A 158 -1.25 5.57 -4.19
N GLY A 159 -2.04 6.56 -4.61
CA GLY A 159 -3.28 6.98 -3.98
C GLY A 159 -4.49 6.26 -4.57
N GLN A 160 -5.35 5.70 -3.71
CA GLN A 160 -6.58 5.01 -4.07
C GLN A 160 -7.81 5.75 -3.56
N VAL A 161 -8.91 5.74 -4.31
CA VAL A 161 -10.12 6.50 -3.96
C VAL A 161 -11.05 5.71 -3.05
N LEU A 162 -11.56 6.40 -2.03
CA LEU A 162 -12.60 5.93 -1.14
C LEU A 162 -13.71 6.97 -1.06
N ALA A 163 -14.94 6.52 -1.16
CA ALA A 163 -16.15 7.30 -0.97
C ALA A 163 -17.06 6.61 0.06
N TYR A 164 -17.83 7.41 0.80
CA TYR A 164 -18.69 6.95 1.87
C TYR A 164 -20.11 7.46 1.66
N ILE A 165 -21.10 6.56 1.70
CA ILE A 165 -22.52 6.89 1.53
C ILE A 165 -23.21 6.73 2.90
N PRO A 166 -23.90 7.77 3.41
CA PRO A 166 -24.65 7.65 4.66
C PRO A 166 -25.87 6.74 4.48
N LEU A 167 -26.12 5.92 5.50
CA LEU A 167 -27.20 4.95 5.54
C LEU A 167 -28.20 5.28 6.66
N SER A 168 -29.48 5.05 6.37
CA SER A 168 -30.52 4.88 7.38
C SER A 168 -30.34 3.55 8.15
N GLU A 169 -31.08 3.40 9.24
CA GLU A 169 -31.15 2.16 10.01
C GLU A 169 -31.59 0.95 9.17
N GLY A 170 -32.63 1.13 8.33
CA GLY A 170 -33.16 0.08 7.46
C GLY A 170 -32.15 -0.38 6.41
N GLU A 171 -31.51 0.57 5.73
CA GLU A 171 -30.49 0.27 4.72
C GLU A 171 -29.26 -0.40 5.33
N TYR A 172 -28.84 0.05 6.52
CA TYR A 172 -27.78 -0.62 7.27
C TYR A 172 -28.14 -2.06 7.60
N ALA A 173 -29.35 -2.31 8.11
CA ALA A 173 -29.80 -3.66 8.43
C ALA A 173 -29.79 -4.56 7.18
N ALA A 174 -30.26 -4.04 6.04
CA ALA A 174 -30.27 -4.73 4.76
C ALA A 174 -28.85 -5.07 4.23
N LEU A 175 -27.87 -4.18 4.42
CA LEU A 175 -26.53 -4.31 3.86
C LEU A 175 -25.52 -5.01 4.78
N SER A 176 -25.68 -4.91 6.10
CA SER A 176 -24.69 -5.37 7.10
C SER A 176 -24.36 -6.87 7.04
N ARG A 177 -25.26 -7.68 6.47
CA ARG A 177 -25.08 -9.13 6.32
C ARG A 177 -24.69 -9.56 4.90
N LYS A 178 -24.62 -8.62 3.94
CA LYS A 178 -24.23 -8.93 2.56
C LYS A 178 -22.71 -9.16 2.48
N PRO A 179 -22.22 -9.96 1.51
CA PRO A 179 -20.80 -10.17 1.32
C PRO A 179 -20.10 -8.91 0.76
N VAL A 180 -18.78 -8.84 0.93
CA VAL A 180 -17.93 -7.93 0.16
C VAL A 180 -18.05 -8.30 -1.31
N GLN A 181 -18.26 -7.31 -2.17
CA GLN A 181 -18.18 -7.49 -3.61
C GLN A 181 -16.94 -6.77 -4.16
N LEU A 182 -16.22 -7.43 -5.05
CA LEU A 182 -15.06 -6.90 -5.76
C LEU A 182 -15.23 -7.24 -7.24
N ASN A 183 -15.30 -6.22 -8.09
CA ASN A 183 -15.22 -6.38 -9.54
C ASN A 183 -13.75 -6.20 -9.96
N MET A 184 -13.13 -7.28 -10.45
CA MET A 184 -11.72 -7.28 -10.84
C MET A 184 -11.45 -6.46 -12.11
N SER A 185 -12.43 -6.34 -13.01
CA SER A 185 -12.29 -5.59 -14.27
C SER A 185 -12.23 -4.08 -14.02
N SER A 186 -13.08 -3.57 -13.12
CA SER A 186 -13.06 -2.16 -12.73
C SER A 186 -12.12 -1.88 -11.54
N GLY A 187 -11.68 -2.92 -10.83
CA GLY A 187 -10.96 -2.82 -9.57
C GLY A 187 -11.82 -2.35 -8.40
N MET A 188 -13.14 -2.24 -8.57
CA MET A 188 -14.00 -1.57 -7.60
C MET A 188 -14.58 -2.54 -6.57
N PHE A 189 -14.71 -2.09 -5.33
CA PHE A 189 -15.30 -2.89 -4.26
C PHE A 189 -16.25 -2.12 -3.36
N VAL A 190 -17.27 -2.84 -2.90
CA VAL A 190 -18.27 -2.40 -1.94
C VAL A 190 -18.08 -3.20 -0.66
N MET A 191 -17.81 -2.50 0.43
CA MET A 191 -17.67 -3.12 1.75
C MET A 191 -18.98 -3.02 2.52
N PRO A 192 -19.48 -4.11 3.13
CA PRO A 192 -20.63 -4.04 4.00
C PRO A 192 -20.43 -2.97 5.08
N PRO A 193 -21.49 -2.21 5.40
CA PRO A 193 -21.37 -1.12 6.34
C PRO A 193 -21.14 -1.64 7.75
N ARG A 194 -20.55 -0.78 8.57
CA ARG A 194 -20.34 -1.01 9.99
C ARG A 194 -21.08 0.06 10.79
N ALA A 195 -21.64 -0.34 11.92
CA ALA A 195 -21.96 0.54 13.03
C ALA A 195 -21.04 0.18 14.21
N ARG A 196 -20.40 1.16 14.85
CA ARG A 196 -19.81 0.95 16.17
C ARG A 196 -20.88 1.16 17.22
N GLU A 197 -20.79 0.40 18.31
CA GLU A 197 -21.58 0.68 19.49
C GLU A 197 -21.22 2.09 19.98
N GLY A 198 -22.21 2.97 20.13
CA GLY A 198 -22.01 4.39 20.47
C GLY A 198 -21.69 5.34 19.30
N GLU A 199 -21.50 4.85 18.07
CA GLU A 199 -21.38 5.73 16.90
C GLU A 199 -22.74 5.94 16.23
N SER A 200 -23.09 7.20 15.98
CA SER A 200 -24.30 7.58 15.23
C SER A 200 -24.16 7.44 13.71
N ARG A 201 -22.93 7.29 13.19
CA ARG A 201 -22.67 7.23 11.75
C ARG A 201 -22.75 5.80 11.23
N ARG A 202 -23.63 5.58 10.25
CA ARG A 202 -23.71 4.36 9.45
C ARG A 202 -23.33 4.72 8.03
N GLU A 203 -22.15 4.28 7.60
CA GLU A 203 -21.64 4.58 6.27
C GLU A 203 -21.37 3.29 5.49
N LEU A 204 -21.80 3.26 4.23
CA LEU A 204 -21.33 2.29 3.25
C LEU A 204 -20.04 2.81 2.61
N LYS A 205 -19.00 1.99 2.58
CA LYS A 205 -17.74 2.32 1.92
C LYS A 205 -17.68 1.73 0.51
N ILE A 206 -17.42 2.59 -0.46
CA ILE A 206 -17.09 2.24 -1.86
C ILE A 206 -15.65 2.66 -2.12
N ALA A 207 -14.90 1.84 -2.84
CA ALA A 207 -13.51 2.14 -3.13
C ALA A 207 -13.03 1.53 -4.44
N ARG A 208 -11.97 2.12 -4.99
CA ARG A 208 -11.24 1.61 -6.15
C ARG A 208 -9.93 0.97 -5.70
N HIS A 209 -9.76 -0.29 -6.04
CA HIS A 209 -8.49 -1.00 -6.03
C HIS A 209 -7.88 -0.94 -7.44
N GLY A 210 -7.43 0.25 -7.82
CA GLY A 210 -6.89 0.51 -9.13
C GLY A 210 -5.36 0.63 -9.14
N PHE A 211 -4.82 0.93 -10.31
CA PHE A 211 -3.42 1.34 -10.46
C PHE A 211 -3.12 2.61 -9.63
N GLY A 212 -4.12 3.48 -9.46
CA GLY A 212 -4.08 4.61 -8.53
C GLY A 212 -3.38 5.84 -9.08
N TYR A 213 -3.28 6.87 -8.24
CA TYR A 213 -2.62 8.13 -8.59
C TYR A 213 -1.21 8.18 -8.02
N ARG A 214 -0.25 8.59 -8.83
CA ARG A 214 1.02 9.11 -8.33
C ARG A 214 0.85 10.58 -7.96
N ASN A 215 1.57 11.08 -6.96
CA ASN A 215 1.69 12.50 -6.67
C ASN A 215 3.17 12.89 -6.75
N PRO A 216 3.72 13.04 -7.97
CA PRO A 216 5.14 13.28 -8.16
C PRO A 216 5.50 14.64 -7.56
N ARG A 217 6.52 14.64 -6.70
CA ARG A 217 7.05 15.82 -6.02
C ARG A 217 8.56 15.73 -6.00
N MET A 218 9.21 16.87 -6.16
CA MET A 218 10.64 17.00 -5.92
C MET A 218 10.88 16.98 -4.41
N VAL A 219 11.64 16.01 -3.94
CA VAL A 219 12.10 15.92 -2.54
C VAL A 219 13.61 15.99 -2.50
N ARG A 220 14.16 16.41 -1.36
CA ARG A 220 15.60 16.28 -1.14
C ARG A 220 15.99 14.81 -1.20
N GLU A 221 17.05 14.49 -1.92
CA GLU A 221 17.54 13.12 -2.01
C GLU A 221 17.84 12.56 -0.60
N PRO A 222 17.40 11.32 -0.26
CA PRO A 222 17.72 10.71 1.02
C PRO A 222 19.23 10.58 1.26
N ALA A 223 19.65 10.72 2.52
CA ALA A 223 21.06 10.82 2.89
C ALA A 223 21.93 9.64 2.43
N LEU A 224 21.39 8.41 2.40
CA LEU A 224 22.12 7.24 1.89
C LEU A 224 22.36 7.29 0.38
N ALA A 225 21.39 7.80 -0.40
CA ALA A 225 21.54 7.93 -1.85
C ALA A 225 22.57 9.00 -2.22
N GLN A 226 22.54 10.15 -1.52
CA GLN A 226 23.56 11.20 -1.66
C GLN A 226 24.97 10.66 -1.41
N ARG A 227 25.14 9.84 -0.36
CA ARG A 227 26.41 9.19 -0.04
C ARG A 227 26.85 8.22 -1.13
N ARG A 228 25.96 7.33 -1.60
CA ARG A 228 26.28 6.39 -2.70
C ARG A 228 26.74 7.11 -3.96
N ARG A 229 26.08 8.21 -4.35
CA ARG A 229 26.49 9.01 -5.51
C ARG A 229 27.87 9.64 -5.31
N ARG A 230 28.12 10.24 -4.14
CA ARG A 230 29.44 10.80 -3.80
C ARG A 230 30.53 9.74 -3.90
N ASP A 231 30.25 8.56 -3.38
CA ASP A 231 31.11 7.38 -3.41
C ASP A 231 31.38 6.88 -4.84
N GLN A 232 30.36 6.81 -5.70
CA GLN A 232 30.50 6.44 -7.12
C GLN A 232 31.32 7.45 -7.91
N ARG A 233 31.13 8.75 -7.65
CA ARG A 233 31.93 9.83 -8.26
C ARG A 233 33.40 9.75 -7.83
N ALA A 234 33.67 9.46 -6.55
CA ALA A 234 35.02 9.31 -6.02
C ALA A 234 35.77 8.10 -6.62
N ASP A 235 35.04 7.04 -6.99
CA ASP A 235 35.61 5.82 -7.57
C ASP A 235 35.80 5.89 -9.10
N GLY A 236 35.48 7.01 -9.76
CA GLY A 236 35.54 7.13 -11.23
C GLY A 236 34.46 6.33 -11.98
N ARG A 237 33.56 5.64 -11.28
CA ARG A 237 32.48 4.83 -11.87
C ARG A 237 31.31 5.66 -12.42
N GLY A 238 31.35 6.98 -12.28
CA GLY A 238 30.31 7.89 -12.78
C GLY A 238 30.38 8.20 -14.27
N GLU A 239 31.51 7.92 -14.95
CA GLU A 239 31.69 8.24 -16.38
C GLU A 239 31.31 7.07 -17.32
N GLU A 240 31.36 5.81 -16.86
CA GLU A 240 31.04 4.64 -17.69
C GLU A 240 29.52 4.43 -17.90
N ASP A 241 28.69 4.76 -16.90
CA ASP A 241 27.22 4.66 -17.01
C ASP A 241 26.62 5.75 -17.92
N ALA A 242 27.32 6.87 -18.14
CA ALA A 242 26.87 7.95 -19.03
C ALA A 242 27.04 7.60 -20.53
N MET A 243 27.83 6.59 -20.86
CA MET A 243 28.11 6.15 -22.24
C MET A 243 27.27 4.95 -22.70
N ARG A 244 26.47 4.33 -21.82
CA ARG A 244 25.51 3.27 -22.15
C ARG A 244 24.08 3.84 -22.24
N GLY A 245 23.86 4.75 -23.18
CA GLY A 245 22.50 5.08 -23.62
C GLY A 245 21.90 3.91 -24.42
N PRO A 246 20.57 3.76 -24.48
CA PRO A 246 19.93 2.73 -25.29
C PRO A 246 20.19 3.02 -26.77
N GLU A 247 20.89 2.12 -27.45
CA GLU A 247 20.92 2.11 -28.92
C GLU A 247 19.52 1.74 -29.42
N ASN A 248 18.94 2.63 -30.24
CA ASN A 248 17.69 2.50 -31.00
C ASN A 248 16.38 2.84 -30.25
N VAL A 249 16.07 4.13 -30.17
CA VAL A 249 14.68 4.62 -30.16
C VAL A 249 14.57 5.79 -31.14
N GLU A 250 13.68 5.67 -32.13
CA GLU A 250 13.39 6.75 -33.08
C GLU A 250 12.81 8.00 -32.36
N PRO A 251 13.10 9.21 -32.85
CA PRO A 251 12.74 10.43 -32.14
C PRO A 251 11.24 10.74 -32.30
N GLY A 252 10.47 10.51 -31.22
CA GLY A 252 9.06 10.84 -31.13
C GLY A 252 8.72 11.59 -29.83
N ALA A 253 8.71 12.93 -29.92
CA ALA A 253 8.08 13.90 -29.02
C ALA A 253 8.40 13.83 -27.50
N GLY A 254 9.45 14.55 -27.09
CA GLY A 254 9.43 15.34 -25.85
C GLY A 254 9.73 14.62 -24.53
N ALA A 255 10.89 13.96 -24.44
CA ALA A 255 11.52 13.67 -23.14
C ALA A 255 12.55 14.78 -22.86
N GLY A 256 12.34 15.55 -21.79
CA GLY A 256 13.34 16.49 -21.30
C GLY A 256 14.48 15.71 -20.64
N ASP A 257 15.71 16.06 -21.02
CA ASP A 257 16.95 15.51 -20.46
C ASP A 257 16.94 15.60 -18.93
N GLY A 258 17.11 14.45 -18.27
CA GLY A 258 17.15 14.31 -16.83
C GLY A 258 18.47 14.76 -16.22
N ASP A 259 18.86 16.01 -16.46
CA ASP A 259 19.87 16.68 -15.63
C ASP A 259 19.23 17.01 -14.28
N GLY A 260 19.77 16.42 -13.20
CA GLY A 260 19.27 16.64 -11.84
C GLY A 260 19.18 18.13 -11.52
N GLU A 261 17.96 18.64 -11.43
CA GLU A 261 17.69 20.04 -11.13
C GLU A 261 18.20 20.35 -9.71
N LYS A 262 19.31 21.08 -9.61
CA LYS A 262 19.86 21.52 -8.32
C LYS A 262 18.85 22.47 -7.67
N GLY A 263 18.33 22.11 -6.50
CA GLY A 263 17.46 23.00 -5.74
C GLY A 263 18.18 24.30 -5.37
N LYS A 264 17.42 25.36 -5.02
CA LYS A 264 17.95 26.70 -4.67
C LYS A 264 19.03 26.71 -3.58
N ASP A 265 19.17 25.63 -2.82
CA ASP A 265 20.14 25.44 -1.73
C ASP A 265 21.33 24.53 -2.10
N GLY A 266 21.50 24.16 -3.38
CA GLY A 266 22.60 23.30 -3.86
C GLY A 266 22.45 21.81 -3.54
N HIS A 267 21.32 21.39 -2.96
CA HIS A 267 20.99 19.99 -2.69
C HIS A 267 20.39 19.30 -3.93
N GLU A 268 20.83 18.06 -4.22
CA GLU A 268 20.22 17.23 -5.26
C GLU A 268 18.79 16.83 -4.88
N MET A 269 17.90 16.88 -5.86
CA MET A 269 16.48 16.64 -5.72
C MET A 269 16.09 15.37 -6.48
N LEU A 270 15.14 14.60 -5.94
CA LEU A 270 14.55 13.42 -6.57
C LEU A 270 13.06 13.66 -6.81
N GLU A 271 12.57 13.34 -8.00
CA GLU A 271 11.13 13.20 -8.22
C GLU A 271 10.66 11.84 -7.70
N ILE A 272 9.77 11.84 -6.71
CA ILE A 272 9.10 10.63 -6.21
C ILE A 272 7.61 10.91 -5.99
N SER A 273 6.81 9.85 -5.94
CA SER A 273 5.41 9.97 -5.51
C SER A 273 5.33 10.14 -3.99
N VAL A 274 4.75 11.25 -3.52
CA VAL A 274 4.63 11.57 -2.09
C VAL A 274 3.15 11.54 -1.66
N PRO A 275 2.77 10.84 -0.57
CA PRO A 275 1.40 10.84 -0.11
C PRO A 275 0.85 12.23 0.24
N ASP A 276 -0.38 12.52 -0.20
CA ASP A 276 -1.18 13.67 0.23
C ASP A 276 -2.52 13.20 0.79
N THR A 277 -2.76 13.51 2.07
CA THR A 277 -3.98 13.10 2.79
C THR A 277 -4.93 14.26 3.02
N THR A 278 -4.60 15.45 2.51
CA THR A 278 -5.32 16.70 2.77
C THR A 278 -6.26 17.09 1.64
N ILE A 279 -6.05 16.52 0.44
CA ILE A 279 -6.85 16.83 -0.74
C ILE A 279 -8.02 15.85 -0.92
N PRO A 280 -9.14 16.28 -1.54
CA PRO A 280 -10.22 15.39 -1.93
C PRO A 280 -9.78 14.41 -3.03
N ILE A 281 -10.63 13.43 -3.33
CA ILE A 281 -10.40 12.58 -4.51
C ILE A 281 -10.61 13.41 -5.80
N PRO A 282 -9.91 13.10 -6.91
CA PRO A 282 -10.16 13.75 -8.20
C PRO A 282 -11.60 13.52 -8.69
N PRO A 283 -12.17 14.42 -9.53
CA PRO A 283 -13.51 14.27 -10.10
C PRO A 283 -13.73 12.94 -10.84
N GLU A 284 -12.72 12.48 -11.59
CA GLU A 284 -12.75 11.15 -12.23
C GLU A 284 -12.92 10.02 -11.21
N GLY A 285 -12.22 10.13 -10.08
CA GLY A 285 -12.29 9.17 -9.00
C GLY A 285 -13.65 9.18 -8.31
N GLU A 286 -14.26 10.36 -8.18
CA GLU A 286 -15.62 10.50 -7.68
C GLU A 286 -16.65 9.87 -8.64
N GLU A 287 -16.54 10.14 -9.94
CA GLU A 287 -17.42 9.54 -10.95
C GLU A 287 -17.25 8.03 -11.01
N ALA A 288 -16.02 7.51 -10.87
CA ALA A 288 -15.77 6.07 -10.76
C ALA A 288 -16.51 5.47 -9.54
N CYS A 289 -16.48 6.13 -8.38
CA CYS A 289 -17.25 5.72 -7.22
C CYS A 289 -18.77 5.79 -7.45
N ARG A 290 -19.28 6.81 -8.15
CA ARG A 290 -20.71 6.95 -8.49
C ARG A 290 -21.18 5.86 -9.45
N LYS A 291 -20.40 5.57 -10.50
CA LYS A 291 -20.68 4.46 -11.43
C LYS A 291 -20.87 3.14 -10.69
N ILE A 292 -20.08 2.89 -9.65
CA ILE A 292 -20.18 1.66 -8.85
C ILE A 292 -21.37 1.67 -7.90
N ALA A 293 -21.70 2.82 -7.31
CA ALA A 293 -22.96 2.93 -6.57
C ALA A 293 -24.14 2.56 -7.49
N ARG A 294 -24.16 3.05 -8.73
CA ARG A 294 -25.16 2.70 -9.75
C ARG A 294 -25.10 1.23 -10.16
N GLU A 295 -23.92 0.65 -10.34
CA GLU A 295 -23.81 -0.79 -10.70
C GLU A 295 -24.21 -1.72 -9.55
N ALA A 296 -23.95 -1.34 -8.30
CA ALA A 296 -24.28 -2.15 -7.12
C ALA A 296 -25.73 -2.01 -6.68
N PHE A 297 -26.30 -0.81 -6.83
CA PHE A 297 -27.60 -0.46 -6.27
C PHE A 297 -28.63 0.05 -7.28
N GLY A 298 -28.23 0.47 -8.48
CA GLY A 298 -29.15 0.99 -9.50
C GLY A 298 -30.28 0.01 -9.83
N HIS A 299 -31.34 0.55 -10.45
CA HIS A 299 -32.59 -0.19 -10.66
C HIS A 299 -32.35 -1.58 -11.27
N PRO A 300 -33.03 -2.61 -10.74
CA PRO A 300 -32.94 -3.95 -11.30
C PRO A 300 -33.39 -3.92 -12.76
N ASP A 301 -32.74 -4.74 -13.59
CA ASP A 301 -33.15 -4.96 -14.98
C ASP A 301 -34.67 -5.24 -15.03
N PRO A 302 -35.47 -4.50 -15.83
CA PRO A 302 -36.92 -4.74 -15.94
C PRO A 302 -37.26 -6.17 -16.39
N ALA A 303 -36.32 -6.93 -16.96
CA ALA A 303 -36.48 -8.35 -17.28
C ALA A 303 -36.36 -9.29 -16.05
N SER A 304 -36.05 -8.78 -14.86
CA SER A 304 -35.89 -9.59 -13.65
C SER A 304 -37.21 -9.76 -12.90
N ASN A 305 -37.83 -10.93 -13.04
CA ASN A 305 -39.05 -11.32 -12.33
C ASN A 305 -38.79 -11.37 -10.81
N PRO A 306 -39.36 -10.47 -9.99
CA PRO A 306 -39.11 -10.43 -8.56
C PRO A 306 -40.21 -11.20 -7.83
N ASP A 307 -39.96 -12.49 -7.55
CA ASP A 307 -40.82 -13.24 -6.63
C ASP A 307 -40.65 -12.69 -5.19
N SER A 308 -41.77 -12.19 -4.65
CA SER A 308 -42.05 -11.65 -3.30
C SER A 308 -41.90 -10.12 -3.07
N ASP A 309 -43.01 -9.49 -2.65
CA ASP A 309 -43.17 -8.05 -2.36
C ASP A 309 -42.16 -7.49 -1.33
N VAL A 310 -41.69 -8.34 -0.40
CA VAL A 310 -40.74 -7.94 0.65
C VAL A 310 -39.33 -7.68 0.09
N LYS A 311 -38.89 -8.48 -0.89
CA LYS A 311 -37.59 -8.27 -1.56
C LYS A 311 -37.64 -7.04 -2.48
N LEU A 312 -38.75 -6.80 -3.16
CA LEU A 312 -38.95 -5.61 -3.99
C LEU A 312 -38.81 -4.31 -3.18
N LYS A 313 -39.39 -4.25 -1.98
CA LYS A 313 -39.27 -3.08 -1.11
C LYS A 313 -37.84 -2.82 -0.67
N GLU A 314 -37.12 -3.84 -0.21
CA GLU A 314 -35.69 -3.73 0.16
C GLU A 314 -34.83 -3.29 -1.04
N LEU A 315 -35.11 -3.83 -2.24
CA LEU A 315 -34.42 -3.48 -3.47
C LEU A 315 -34.66 -2.02 -3.89
N HIS A 316 -35.90 -1.54 -3.78
CA HIS A 316 -36.25 -0.15 -4.06
C HIS A 316 -35.63 0.83 -3.05
N GLU A 317 -35.60 0.48 -1.76
CA GLU A 317 -34.95 1.30 -0.74
C GLU A 317 -33.45 1.44 -0.99
N LEU A 318 -32.77 0.35 -1.37
CA LEU A 318 -31.35 0.38 -1.70
C LEU A 318 -31.05 1.12 -3.00
N ALA A 319 -31.99 1.20 -3.95
CA ALA A 319 -31.77 1.87 -5.23
C ALA A 319 -31.46 3.35 -5.10
N ALA A 320 -32.00 4.01 -4.07
CA ALA A 320 -31.69 5.40 -3.77
C ALA A 320 -30.21 5.64 -3.40
N LEU A 321 -29.45 4.60 -3.05
CA LEU A 321 -28.01 4.70 -2.78
C LEU A 321 -27.18 4.98 -4.03
N ALA A 322 -27.70 4.67 -5.22
CA ALA A 322 -27.00 4.85 -6.49
C ALA A 322 -26.60 6.30 -6.75
N ASP A 323 -27.47 7.25 -6.40
CA ASP A 323 -27.28 8.69 -6.64
C ASP A 323 -27.17 9.50 -5.34
N ARG A 324 -27.13 8.84 -4.17
CA ARG A 324 -27.00 9.52 -2.87
C ARG A 324 -25.66 10.25 -2.78
N PRO A 325 -25.62 11.51 -2.31
CA PRO A 325 -24.36 12.23 -2.09
C PRO A 325 -23.43 11.50 -1.12
N PHE A 326 -22.13 11.57 -1.39
CA PHE A 326 -21.12 11.05 -0.47
C PHE A 326 -21.04 11.95 0.77
N SER A 327 -21.01 11.34 1.96
CA SER A 327 -20.76 12.07 3.22
C SER A 327 -19.32 12.56 3.32
N ARG A 328 -18.40 11.82 2.70
CA ARG A 328 -16.99 12.18 2.57
C ARG A 328 -16.30 11.34 1.51
N THR A 329 -15.16 11.83 1.05
CA THR A 329 -14.22 11.12 0.18
C THR A 329 -12.79 11.29 0.70
N ARG A 330 -11.91 10.33 0.44
CA ARG A 330 -10.48 10.51 0.72
C ARG A 330 -9.62 9.62 -0.16
N LEU A 331 -8.36 10.03 -0.31
CA LEU A 331 -7.31 9.14 -0.79
C LEU A 331 -6.82 8.21 0.33
N CYS A 332 -6.49 6.97 -0.04
CA CYS A 332 -5.77 6.02 0.79
C CYS A 332 -4.50 5.61 0.05
N TRP A 333 -3.35 5.80 0.68
CA TRP A 333 -2.07 5.58 0.05
C TRP A 333 -1.54 4.17 0.30
N TYR A 334 -1.04 3.54 -0.76
CA TYR A 334 -0.34 2.26 -0.73
C TYR A 334 1.13 2.45 -1.09
N CYS A 335 1.96 1.49 -0.70
CA CYS A 335 3.36 1.41 -1.10
C CYS A 335 3.49 0.13 -1.92
N ASP A 336 3.50 0.31 -3.23
CA ASP A 336 3.39 -0.75 -4.23
C ASP A 336 4.79 -1.18 -4.67
N THR A 337 5.06 -2.49 -4.68
CA THR A 337 6.28 -3.07 -5.28
C THR A 337 5.96 -3.69 -6.63
N PRO A 338 6.96 -3.94 -7.51
CA PRO A 338 6.72 -4.52 -8.83
C PRO A 338 5.90 -5.81 -8.85
N SER A 339 6.25 -6.74 -7.97
CA SER A 339 5.58 -8.04 -7.88
C SER A 339 4.36 -8.06 -6.94
N GLY A 340 4.12 -6.97 -6.20
CA GLY A 340 3.17 -6.97 -5.10
C GLY A 340 3.64 -7.70 -3.84
N ASN A 341 4.87 -8.23 -3.78
CA ASN A 341 5.45 -8.77 -2.54
C ASN A 341 5.86 -7.66 -1.57
N PHE A 342 5.98 -7.98 -0.28
CA PHE A 342 6.51 -7.05 0.71
C PHE A 342 8.00 -6.75 0.48
N LEU A 343 8.46 -5.64 1.06
CA LEU A 343 9.88 -5.33 1.19
C LEU A 343 10.20 -5.33 2.69
N ILE A 344 10.63 -6.50 3.19
CA ILE A 344 10.91 -6.77 4.60
C ILE A 344 12.35 -7.30 4.70
N THR A 345 13.30 -6.39 4.89
CA THR A 345 14.73 -6.69 4.75
C THR A 345 15.59 -5.64 5.44
N ALA A 346 16.82 -6.03 5.82
CA ALA A 346 17.86 -5.07 6.15
C ALA A 346 18.25 -4.25 4.91
N HIS A 347 18.61 -2.98 5.11
CA HIS A 347 19.05 -2.12 4.01
C HIS A 347 20.46 -2.53 3.54
N PRO A 348 20.69 -2.75 2.23
CA PRO A 348 21.97 -3.31 1.76
C PRO A 348 23.15 -2.36 1.93
N HIS A 349 22.90 -1.04 1.97
CA HIS A 349 23.95 -0.02 2.06
C HIS A 349 24.04 0.66 3.43
N SER A 350 23.38 0.14 4.47
CA SER A 350 23.49 0.69 5.82
C SER A 350 23.32 -0.39 6.88
N ARG A 351 24.16 -0.35 7.92
CA ARG A 351 23.94 -1.15 9.14
C ARG A 351 22.84 -0.50 9.98
N ASN A 352 22.13 -1.31 10.76
CA ASN A 352 21.11 -0.85 11.72
C ASN A 352 19.91 -0.12 11.09
N LEU A 353 19.66 -0.32 9.80
CA LEU A 353 18.47 0.15 9.12
C LEU A 353 17.72 -1.05 8.53
N PHE A 354 16.45 -1.19 8.92
CA PHE A 354 15.57 -2.27 8.48
C PHE A 354 14.31 -1.69 7.84
N LEU A 355 13.84 -2.29 6.76
CA LEU A 355 12.62 -1.89 6.05
C LEU A 355 11.51 -2.90 6.32
N ALA A 356 10.31 -2.40 6.59
CA ALA A 356 9.09 -3.20 6.69
C ALA A 356 7.95 -2.49 5.94
N THR A 357 8.03 -2.54 4.60
CA THR A 357 7.15 -1.78 3.71
C THR A 357 6.69 -2.61 2.50
N GLY A 358 6.22 -1.97 1.43
CA GLY A 358 5.82 -2.66 0.20
C GLY A 358 4.48 -3.38 0.33
N GLY A 359 3.58 -2.88 1.19
CA GLY A 359 2.32 -3.52 1.51
C GLY A 359 1.36 -3.74 0.32
N SER A 360 1.63 -3.08 -0.82
CA SER A 360 1.03 -3.31 -2.14
C SER A 360 -0.49 -3.46 -2.13
N GLY A 361 -1.17 -2.64 -1.32
CA GLY A 361 -2.63 -2.61 -1.19
C GLY A 361 -3.28 -3.83 -0.53
N HIS A 362 -2.50 -4.74 0.06
CA HIS A 362 -3.05 -5.99 0.60
C HIS A 362 -2.47 -6.40 1.97
N ALA A 363 -1.51 -5.65 2.53
CA ALA A 363 -0.86 -5.97 3.81
C ALA A 363 -1.79 -6.07 5.03
N PHE A 364 -2.89 -5.30 5.07
CA PHE A 364 -3.72 -5.22 6.28
C PHE A 364 -4.29 -6.59 6.72
N LYS A 365 -4.52 -7.51 5.79
CA LYS A 365 -4.99 -8.87 6.11
C LYS A 365 -4.01 -9.66 6.99
N PHE A 366 -2.73 -9.27 6.98
CA PHE A 366 -1.67 -9.87 7.77
C PHE A 366 -1.40 -9.11 9.08
N PHE A 367 -2.16 -8.04 9.38
CA PHE A 367 -1.98 -7.23 10.59
C PHE A 367 -1.77 -8.04 11.88
N PRO A 368 -2.51 -9.15 12.13
CA PRO A 368 -2.32 -9.93 13.35
C PRO A 368 -1.03 -10.76 13.42
N VAL A 369 -0.32 -10.98 12.30
CA VAL A 369 0.79 -11.96 12.21
C VAL A 369 2.05 -11.39 11.56
N ILE A 370 1.99 -10.23 10.91
CA ILE A 370 3.12 -9.69 10.14
C ILE A 370 4.26 -9.24 11.06
N GLY A 371 3.96 -8.84 12.30
CA GLY A 371 4.96 -8.45 13.30
C GLY A 371 5.95 -9.58 13.58
N ASP A 372 5.45 -10.79 13.84
CA ASP A 372 6.30 -11.98 14.09
C ASP A 372 7.25 -12.23 12.92
N LYS A 373 6.76 -12.08 11.68
CA LYS A 373 7.57 -12.29 10.48
C LYS A 373 8.61 -11.20 10.25
N ILE A 374 8.33 -9.98 10.68
CA ILE A 374 9.33 -8.88 10.69
C ILE A 374 10.42 -9.19 11.71
N VAL A 375 10.06 -9.69 12.90
CA VAL A 375 11.03 -10.11 13.93
C VAL A 375 11.88 -11.28 13.42
N ASP A 376 11.27 -12.33 12.85
CA ASP A 376 11.98 -13.46 12.23
C ASP A 376 13.02 -12.96 11.20
N ALA A 377 12.67 -11.93 10.42
CA ALA A 377 13.55 -11.36 9.41
C ALA A 377 14.71 -10.55 10.02
N ILE A 378 14.46 -9.82 11.11
CA ILE A 378 15.49 -9.08 11.87
C ILE A 378 16.48 -10.06 12.52
N GLU A 379 15.98 -11.17 13.07
CA GLU A 379 16.78 -12.19 13.75
C GLU A 379 17.47 -13.17 12.79
N GLY A 380 17.18 -13.10 11.49
CA GLY A 380 17.76 -13.98 10.46
C GLY A 380 17.15 -15.39 10.41
N THR A 381 16.01 -15.60 11.08
CA THR A 381 15.29 -16.88 11.21
C THR A 381 14.10 -16.99 10.24
N LEU A 382 13.79 -15.94 9.48
CA LEU A 382 12.70 -15.96 8.48
C LEU A 382 12.88 -17.10 7.48
N GLU A 383 11.78 -17.80 7.20
CA GLU A 383 11.71 -18.89 6.22
C GLU A 383 12.37 -18.49 4.88
N PRO A 384 13.23 -19.35 4.28
CA PRO A 384 13.97 -19.00 3.07
C PRO A 384 13.11 -18.50 1.91
N GLY A 385 11.92 -19.10 1.69
CA GLY A 385 11.01 -18.67 0.62
C GLY A 385 10.49 -17.25 0.82
N LEU A 386 10.13 -16.87 2.06
CA LEU A 386 9.68 -15.51 2.37
C LEU A 386 10.83 -14.52 2.30
N ARG A 387 12.02 -14.91 2.77
CA ARG A 387 13.23 -14.11 2.69
C ARG A 387 13.56 -13.75 1.25
N GLU A 388 13.47 -14.73 0.34
CA GLU A 388 13.70 -14.53 -1.08
C GLU A 388 12.65 -13.60 -1.70
N LEU A 389 11.37 -13.78 -1.36
CA LEU A 389 10.28 -12.94 -1.88
C LEU A 389 10.34 -11.49 -1.39
N TRP A 390 10.83 -11.26 -0.16
CA TRP A 390 10.80 -9.97 0.51
C TRP A 390 12.14 -9.23 0.53
N ARG A 391 13.16 -9.79 -0.12
CA ARG A 391 14.52 -9.25 -0.18
C ARG A 391 14.58 -7.87 -0.81
N TRP A 392 15.70 -7.20 -0.57
CA TRP A 392 16.10 -6.05 -1.37
C TRP A 392 16.45 -6.50 -2.79
N ARG A 393 15.84 -5.87 -3.78
CA ARG A 393 16.16 -6.09 -5.21
C ARG A 393 17.36 -5.26 -5.61
N ASP A 394 18.28 -5.81 -6.38
CA ASP A 394 19.45 -5.05 -6.83
C ASP A 394 19.08 -3.95 -7.86
N ASP A 395 20.06 -3.14 -8.26
CA ASP A 395 19.80 -2.01 -9.17
C ASP A 395 19.44 -2.49 -10.59
N ALA A 396 19.94 -3.66 -11.04
CA ALA A 396 19.58 -4.23 -12.34
C ALA A 396 18.12 -4.70 -12.34
N GLU A 397 17.69 -5.41 -11.30
CA GLU A 397 16.30 -5.83 -11.09
C GLU A 397 15.33 -4.65 -10.90
N ALA A 398 15.84 -3.50 -10.44
CA ALA A 398 15.07 -2.27 -10.23
C ALA A 398 15.02 -1.35 -11.47
N ALA A 399 16.00 -1.47 -12.38
CA ALA A 399 16.15 -0.61 -13.55
C ALA A 399 15.37 -1.10 -14.79
N ASP A 400 14.94 -2.36 -14.81
CA ASP A 400 14.43 -3.04 -16.02
C ASP A 400 13.07 -2.52 -16.56
N ASP A 401 12.48 -1.49 -15.95
CA ASP A 401 11.54 -0.55 -16.60
C ASP A 401 11.06 0.46 -15.56
N MET A 402 10.63 1.65 -15.99
CA MET A 402 9.97 2.66 -15.15
C MET A 402 8.67 2.12 -14.52
N PHE A 403 8.81 1.30 -13.47
CA PHE A 403 7.70 0.70 -12.75
C PHE A 403 6.79 1.80 -12.22
N ASP A 404 5.59 1.88 -12.79
CA ASP A 404 4.62 2.89 -12.42
C ASP A 404 3.69 2.41 -11.29
N THR A 405 3.34 1.12 -11.27
CA THR A 405 2.28 0.52 -10.44
C THR A 405 2.37 -1.01 -10.37
N THR A 406 1.96 -1.62 -9.25
CA THR A 406 2.05 -3.08 -9.00
C THR A 406 1.52 -3.94 -10.16
N GLY A 407 2.30 -4.95 -10.56
CA GLY A 407 2.01 -5.91 -11.63
C GLY A 407 1.41 -7.25 -11.17
N ASP A 408 0.79 -7.31 -9.99
CA ASP A 408 0.25 -8.55 -9.41
C ASP A 408 -1.09 -9.04 -10.03
N GLY A 409 -1.58 -8.33 -11.05
CA GLY A 409 -2.84 -8.62 -11.73
C GLY A 409 -4.11 -8.30 -10.91
N SER A 410 -3.98 -7.65 -9.74
CA SER A 410 -5.13 -7.31 -8.89
C SER A 410 -5.76 -5.95 -9.17
N ARG A 411 -5.06 -5.09 -9.92
CA ARG A 411 -5.43 -3.69 -10.15
C ARG A 411 -6.23 -3.49 -11.44
N GLY A 412 -7.30 -2.69 -11.34
CA GLY A 412 -8.11 -2.26 -12.48
C GLY A 412 -7.95 -0.77 -12.82
N GLY A 413 -8.63 -0.33 -13.88
CA GLY A 413 -8.68 1.07 -14.31
C GLY A 413 -7.46 1.55 -15.11
N PRO A 414 -7.33 2.86 -15.36
CA PRO A 414 -6.23 3.43 -16.12
C PRO A 414 -4.91 3.43 -15.34
N ARG A 415 -3.80 3.24 -16.05
CA ARG A 415 -2.42 3.30 -15.52
C ARG A 415 -1.86 4.72 -15.60
N GLY A 416 -0.79 4.97 -14.84
CA GLY A 416 0.01 6.19 -14.97
C GLY A 416 -0.63 7.51 -14.52
N MET A 417 -1.82 7.48 -13.90
CA MET A 417 -2.52 8.71 -13.51
C MET A 417 -1.70 9.55 -12.53
N ARG A 418 -1.67 10.87 -12.77
CA ARG A 418 -1.02 11.84 -11.88
C ARG A 418 -2.06 12.69 -11.16
N LEU A 419 -1.89 12.83 -9.85
CA LEU A 419 -2.87 13.45 -8.96
C LEU A 419 -3.07 14.94 -9.25
N ASP A 420 -1.98 15.65 -9.53
CA ASP A 420 -1.98 17.07 -9.93
C ASP A 420 -2.83 17.33 -11.17
N VAL A 421 -2.68 16.49 -12.21
CA VAL A 421 -3.43 16.58 -13.46
C VAL A 421 -4.92 16.29 -13.22
N GLU A 422 -5.24 15.19 -12.55
CA GLU A 422 -6.63 14.73 -12.41
C GLU A 422 -7.44 15.65 -11.48
N VAL A 423 -6.82 16.24 -10.44
CA VAL A 423 -7.48 17.27 -9.62
C VAL A 423 -7.75 18.55 -10.44
N GLY A 424 -6.84 18.92 -11.35
CA GLY A 424 -6.98 20.11 -12.18
C GLY A 424 -8.13 20.05 -13.19
N ARG A 425 -8.50 18.86 -13.66
CA ARG A 425 -9.58 18.65 -14.66
C ARG A 425 -10.99 18.97 -14.16
N GLY A 426 -11.17 19.16 -12.85
CA GLY A 426 -12.46 19.52 -12.23
C GLY A 426 -12.66 21.00 -11.96
N ARG A 427 -11.75 21.86 -12.44
CA ARG A 427 -11.79 23.31 -12.23
C ARG A 427 -12.22 24.06 -13.48
#